data_AF-A0A225V744-F1
#
_entry.id   AF-A0A225V744-F1
#
_cell.length_a   1.000
_cell.length_b   1.000
_cell.length_c   1.000
_cell.angle_alpha   90.00
_cell.angle_beta   90.00
_cell.angle_gamma   90.00
#
_symmetry.space_group_name_H-M   'P 1'
#
loop_
_entity.id
_entity.type
_entity.pdbx_description
1 polymer ?
#
loop_
_entity_poly.entity_id
_entity_poly.type
_entity_poly.pdbx_seq_one_letter_code
_entity_poly.pdbx_strand_id
1 'polypeptide(L)' 'MKRMFHNILHRNVIFTQTFSDEAKDLLTTLLYRDSEKQLGPGGPSDLGHPFFARIDMLMREMEPTPSLL' A
#
# COMPACT_ATOMS: atom_id res chain seq x y z
N MET A 1 -15.61 18.55 3.79
CA MET A 1 -15.25 18.04 2.45
C MET A 1 -14.09 18.80 1.79
N LYS A 2 -14.15 20.12 1.54
CA LYS A 2 -13.10 20.87 0.81
C LYS A 2 -11.66 20.63 1.33
N ARG A 3 -11.47 20.59 2.65
CA ARG A 3 -10.16 20.34 3.28
C ARG A 3 -9.60 18.93 3.02
N MET A 4 -10.48 17.93 2.90
CA MET A 4 -10.06 16.54 2.67
C MET A 4 -9.52 16.36 1.26
N PHE A 5 -10.25 16.86 0.24
CA PHE A 5 -9.78 16.84 -1.14
C PHE A 5 -8.48 17.63 -1.32
N HIS A 6 -8.36 18.79 -0.67
CA HIS A 6 -7.11 19.55 -0.66
C HIS A 6 -5.95 18.71 -0.10
N ASN A 7 -6.19 17.95 0.98
CA ASN A 7 -5.15 17.10 1.54
C ASN A 7 -4.76 15.95 0.59
N ILE A 8 -5.74 15.27 -0.02
CA ILE A 8 -5.48 14.19 -0.98
C ILE A 8 -4.64 14.69 -2.16
N LEU A 9 -4.96 15.87 -2.69
CA LEU A 9 -4.31 16.39 -3.89
C LEU A 9 -2.92 17.01 -3.62
N HIS A 10 -2.68 17.54 -2.41
CA HIS A 10 -1.53 18.41 -2.18
C HIS A 10 -0.63 18.02 -1.02
N ARG A 11 -1.11 17.25 -0.03
CA ARG A 11 -0.26 16.84 1.10
C ARG A 11 0.60 15.64 0.71
N ASN A 12 1.75 15.56 1.36
CA ASN A 12 2.57 14.34 1.38
C ASN A 12 2.10 13.47 2.55
N VAL A 13 2.21 12.15 2.40
CA VAL A 13 1.96 11.21 3.47
C VAL A 13 3.09 11.32 4.50
N ILE A 14 2.74 11.34 5.78
CA ILE A 14 3.70 11.36 6.89
C ILE A 14 3.53 10.06 7.66
N PHE A 15 4.59 9.26 7.72
CA PHE A 15 4.58 7.99 8.45
C PHE A 15 5.13 8.16 9.86
N THR A 16 4.51 7.50 10.82
CA THR A 16 5.04 7.36 12.18
C THR A 16 6.14 6.29 12.23
N GLN A 17 6.92 6.27 13.31
CA GLN A 17 8.01 5.29 13.52
C GLN A 17 7.52 3.84 13.65
N THR A 18 6.21 3.63 13.82
CA THR A 18 5.58 2.31 13.95
C THR A 18 5.54 1.50 12.65
N PHE A 19 5.71 2.14 11.50
CA PHE A 19 5.72 1.45 10.22
C PHE A 19 7.11 0.92 9.91
N SER A 20 7.19 -0.32 9.41
CA SER A 20 8.43 -0.84 8.81
C SER A 20 8.77 -0.07 7.55
N ASP A 21 10.02 -0.15 7.11
CA ASP A 21 10.46 0.58 5.92
C ASP A 21 9.80 0.03 4.65
N GLU A 22 9.57 -1.28 4.59
CA GLU A 22 8.83 -1.92 3.49
C GLU A 22 7.36 -1.46 3.46
N ALA A 23 6.74 -1.23 4.62
CA ALA A 23 5.36 -0.74 4.69
C ALA A 23 5.27 0.71 4.21
N LYS A 24 6.25 1.55 4.56
CA LYS A 24 6.31 2.95 4.09
C LYS A 24 6.52 3.00 2.58
N ASP A 25 7.41 2.16 2.05
CA ASP A 25 7.71 2.09 0.62
C ASP A 25 6.47 1.66 -0.18
N LEU A 26 5.80 0.59 0.26
CA LEU A 26 4.54 0.12 -0.35
C LEU A 26 3.47 1.22 -0.35
N LEU A 27 3.23 1.87 0.79
CA LEU A 27 2.20 2.91 0.89
C LEU A 27 2.56 4.16 0.07
N THR A 28 3.84 4.48 -0.08
CA THR A 28 4.29 5.62 -0.89
C THR A 28 4.07 5.36 -2.39
N THR A 29 4.34 4.13 -2.84
CA THR A 29 4.13 3.73 -4.25
C THR A 29 2.65 3.51 -4.59
N LEU A 30 1.83 3.04 -3.64
CA LEU A 30 0.37 2.96 -3.79
C LEU A 30 -0.33 4.32 -3.77
N LEU A 31 0.19 5.29 -3.02
CA LEU A 31 -0.38 6.64 -2.90
C LEU A 31 0.31 7.64 -3.82
N TYR A 32 1.04 7.14 -4.83
CA TYR A 32 1.70 7.98 -5.81
C TYR A 32 0.67 8.72 -6.67
N ARG A 33 0.89 10.02 -6.91
CA ARG A 33 -0.11 10.88 -7.58
C ARG A 33 -0.27 10.59 -9.07
N ASP A 34 0.80 10.12 -9.69
CA ASP A 34 0.83 9.73 -11.10
C ASP A 34 0.36 8.27 -11.20
N SER A 35 -0.84 8.06 -11.76
CA SER A 35 -1.48 6.75 -11.81
C SER A 35 -0.68 5.72 -12.60
N GLU A 36 0.09 6.15 -13.61
CA GLU A 36 0.92 5.25 -14.44
C GLU A 36 2.17 4.76 -13.69
N LYS A 37 2.53 5.43 -12.59
CA LYS A 37 3.65 5.05 -11.71
C LYS A 37 3.16 4.45 -10.39
N GLN A 38 1.85 4.40 -10.20
CA GLN A 38 1.23 3.78 -9.05
C GLN A 38 1.40 2.27 -9.13
N LEU A 39 1.70 1.63 -8.01
CA LEU A 39 1.78 0.18 -7.95
C LEU A 39 0.39 -0.45 -8.18
N GLY A 40 0.28 -1.47 -9.02
CA GLY A 40 -0.99 -2.16 -9.32
C GLY A 40 -1.54 -1.91 -10.74
N PRO A 41 -2.88 -1.92 -10.95
CA PRO A 41 -3.47 -1.89 -12.29
C PRO A 41 -3.13 -0.59 -13.03
N GLY A 42 -2.29 -0.68 -14.07
CA GLY A 42 -1.78 0.47 -14.82
C GLY A 42 -0.33 0.86 -14.51
N GLY A 43 0.35 0.14 -13.61
CA GLY A 43 1.77 0.35 -13.27
C GLY A 43 2.51 -0.96 -12.94
N PRO A 44 3.62 -0.91 -12.17
CA PRO A 44 4.41 -2.09 -11.83
C PRO A 44 3.60 -3.09 -10.98
N SER A 45 3.90 -4.38 -11.13
CA SER A 45 3.22 -5.45 -10.36
C SER A 45 3.41 -5.25 -8.86
N ASP A 46 2.29 -5.21 -8.14
CA ASP A 46 2.21 -5.04 -6.69
C ASP A 46 2.62 -6.31 -5.92
N LEU A 47 2.37 -7.47 -6.51
CA LEU A 47 2.59 -8.77 -5.84
C LEU A 47 4.08 -9.09 -5.63
N GLY A 48 4.98 -8.44 -6.36
CA GLY A 48 6.44 -8.60 -6.23
C GLY A 48 7.08 -7.75 -5.13
N HIS A 49 6.30 -6.93 -4.40
CA HIS A 49 6.86 -6.00 -3.43
C HIS A 49 7.45 -6.71 -2.19
N PRO A 50 8.62 -6.30 -1.66
CA PRO A 50 9.27 -6.94 -0.51
C PRO A 50 8.40 -7.04 0.75
N PHE A 51 7.48 -6.09 0.92
CA PHE A 51 6.47 -6.13 1.98
C PHE A 51 5.67 -7.45 2.01
N PHE A 52 5.41 -8.04 0.83
CA PHE A 52 4.66 -9.29 0.71
C PHE A 52 5.55 -10.54 0.72
N ALA A 53 6.87 -10.43 0.91
CA ALA A 53 7.80 -11.56 0.80
C ALA A 53 7.52 -12.73 1.75
N ARG A 54 6.75 -12.51 2.82
CA ARG A 54 6.35 -13.55 3.79
C ARG A 54 4.91 -14.03 3.63
N ILE A 55 4.19 -13.53 2.63
CA ILE A 55 2.82 -13.96 2.34
C ILE A 55 2.89 -15.03 1.27
N ASP A 56 2.48 -16.24 1.63
CA ASP A 56 2.18 -17.27 0.64
C ASP A 56 0.83 -16.93 -0.03
N MET A 57 0.90 -16.29 -1.20
CA MET A 57 -0.30 -15.83 -1.89
C MET A 57 -1.18 -16.99 -2.40
N LEU A 58 -0.61 -18.18 -2.60
CA LEU A 58 -1.35 -19.36 -3.05
C LEU A 58 -2.21 -19.96 -1.94
N MET A 59 -1.83 -19.77 -0.66
CA MET A 59 -2.62 -20.26 0.48
C MET A 59 -3.73 -19.30 0.93
N ARG A 60 -3.74 -18.06 0.42
CA ARG A 60 -4.74 -17.04 0.81
C ARG A 60 -6.17 -17.39 0.37
N GLU A 61 -6.34 -18.22 -0.65
CA GLU A 61 -7.66 -18.68 -1.10
C GLU A 61 -8.26 -19.77 -0.20
N MET A 62 -7.47 -20.36 0.72
CA MET A 62 -7.87 -21.47 1.59
C MET A 62 -7.98 -21.10 3.07
N GLU A 63 -7.39 -20.00 3.52
CA GLU A 63 -7.37 -19.61 4.94
C GLU A 63 -8.59 -18.75 5.34
N PRO A 64 -9.32 -19.09 6.43
CA PRO A 64 -10.31 -18.19 7.00
C PRO A 64 -9.61 -16.92 7.51
N THR A 65 -10.14 -15.74 7.16
CA THR A 65 -9.59 -14.44 7.58
C THR A 65 -9.22 -14.46 9.06
N PRO A 66 -7.96 -14.16 9.42
CA PRO A 66 -7.54 -14.19 10.81
C PRO A 66 -8.41 -13.22 11.61
N SER A 67 -9.06 -13.75 12.66
CA SER A 67 -9.86 -12.95 13.56
C SER A 67 -8.91 -12.06 14.37
N LEU A 68 -8.99 -10.75 14.15
CA LEU A 68 -8.30 -9.77 14.99
C LEU A 68 -9.05 -9.67 16.32
N LEU A 69 -8.70 -10.52 17.28
CA LEU A 69 -9.06 -10.43 18.70
C LEU A 69 -7.82 -10.08 19.52
#